data_AF-A0AAW0SWL6-F1
#
_entry.id   AF-A0AAW0SWL6-F1
#
_cell.length_a   1.000
_cell.length_b   1.000
_cell.length_c   1.000
_cell.angle_alpha   90.00
_cell.angle_beta   90.00
_cell.angle_gamma   90.00
#
_symmetry.space_group_name_H-M   'P 1'
#
loop_
_entity.id
_entity.type
_entity.pdbx_description
1 polymer ?
#
loop_
_entity_poly.entity_id
_entity_poly.type
_entity_poly.pdbx_seq_one_letter_code
_entity_poly.pdbx_strand_id
1 'polypeptide(L)'
;MEERRVVEYFVVAGLPENPKPLADFSCDGATLKATYNLPPVTDLAVINRSLGEVVPDGYTCIETTPSGLVANINQGALRAPEMFLCFRRGRDKQPLVDIGVLYEGRERVMPDSQIVEFTHGGRSANINSSGQTTYMTYRRASENAACNELVVSDICIIMTNRGEQAPHSYCTIDRNLNKGHYGGL
;
A
#
# COMPACT_ATOMS: atom_id res chain seq x y z
N MET A 1 40.95 -36.27 -19.96
CA MET A 1 40.06 -35.53 -19.04
C MET A 1 38.85 -35.14 -19.88
N GLU A 2 37.69 -35.76 -19.64
CA GLU A 2 36.47 -35.53 -20.41
C GLU A 2 35.95 -34.11 -20.18
N GLU A 3 35.81 -33.34 -21.25
CA GLU A 3 35.30 -31.97 -21.21
C GLU A 3 33.76 -32.02 -21.25
N ARG A 4 33.11 -31.88 -20.09
CA ARG A 4 31.64 -31.75 -20.02
C ARG A 4 31.23 -30.40 -20.61
N ARG A 5 30.55 -30.41 -21.75
CA ARG A 5 29.87 -29.22 -22.30
C ARG A 5 28.45 -29.15 -21.75
N VAL A 6 28.17 -28.07 -21.02
CA VAL A 6 26.80 -27.69 -20.66
C VAL A 6 26.18 -27.03 -21.90
N VAL A 7 25.01 -27.50 -22.32
CA VAL A 7 24.23 -26.85 -23.38
C VAL A 7 22.96 -26.32 -22.73
N GLU A 8 22.79 -25.00 -22.73
CA GLU A 8 21.55 -24.37 -22.31
C GLU A 8 20.54 -24.47 -23.46
N TYR A 9 19.54 -25.34 -23.29
CA TYR A 9 18.35 -25.33 -24.12
C TYR A 9 17.37 -24.34 -23.52
N PHE A 10 17.10 -23.23 -24.19
CA PHE A 10 15.92 -22.42 -23.91
C PHE A 10 14.88 -22.63 -24.99
N VAL A 11 13.65 -22.90 -24.56
CA VAL A 11 12.47 -22.93 -25.42
C VAL A 11 11.87 -21.53 -25.39
N VAL A 12 11.76 -20.89 -26.55
CA VAL A 12 10.95 -19.67 -26.69
C VAL A 12 9.57 -20.11 -27.19
N ALA A 13 8.58 -20.08 -26.31
CA ALA A 13 7.18 -20.27 -26.67
C ALA A 13 6.43 -18.94 -26.51
N GLY A 14 5.70 -18.51 -27.56
CA GLY A 14 4.61 -17.54 -27.40
C GLY A 14 4.83 -16.09 -27.87
N LEU A 15 5.64 -15.82 -28.90
CA LEU A 15 5.60 -14.50 -29.55
C LEU A 15 4.45 -14.43 -30.58
N PRO A 16 3.64 -13.35 -30.59
CA PRO A 16 2.64 -13.13 -31.64
C PRO A 16 3.33 -12.86 -32.98
N GLU A 17 2.61 -13.07 -34.10
CA GLU A 17 3.13 -12.94 -35.48
C GLU A 17 3.80 -11.58 -35.78
N ASN A 18 3.51 -10.54 -35.01
CA ASN A 18 4.09 -9.21 -35.20
C ASN A 18 4.60 -8.61 -33.88
N PRO A 19 5.85 -8.88 -33.48
CA PRO A 19 6.40 -8.37 -32.22
C PRO A 19 6.65 -6.87 -32.32
N LYS A 20 6.07 -6.10 -31.38
CA LYS A 20 6.42 -4.68 -31.21
C LYS A 20 7.77 -4.59 -30.48
N PRO A 21 8.67 -3.69 -30.89
CA PRO A 21 9.91 -3.43 -30.16
C PRO A 21 9.59 -3.05 -28.71
N LEU A 22 10.27 -3.72 -27.77
CA LEU A 22 10.18 -3.40 -26.35
C LEU A 22 10.67 -1.95 -26.16
N ALA A 23 9.79 -1.05 -25.75
CA ALA A 23 10.22 0.25 -25.24
C ALA A 23 10.95 0.02 -23.92
N ASP A 24 12.14 0.62 -23.80
CA ASP A 24 13.12 0.53 -22.71
C ASP A 24 12.59 -0.02 -21.37
N PHE A 25 12.70 -1.33 -21.20
CA PHE A 25 12.69 -1.93 -19.86
C PHE A 25 14.12 -1.93 -19.34
N SER A 26 14.35 -1.17 -18.28
CA SER A 26 15.39 -1.48 -17.31
C SER A 26 15.17 -2.91 -16.80
N CYS A 27 16.14 -3.78 -17.08
CA CYS A 27 16.45 -5.08 -16.47
C CYS A 27 15.34 -5.73 -15.63
N ASP A 28 14.47 -6.52 -16.25
CA ASP A 28 14.34 -7.95 -15.96
C ASP A 28 13.09 -8.53 -16.65
N GLY A 29 13.35 -9.35 -17.67
CA GLY A 29 12.37 -9.95 -18.56
C GLY A 29 11.52 -11.03 -17.90
N ALA A 30 10.51 -10.59 -17.15
CA ALA A 30 9.33 -11.39 -16.89
C ALA A 30 8.15 -10.75 -17.62
N THR A 31 7.24 -11.57 -18.15
CA THR A 31 5.91 -11.15 -18.59
C THR A 31 5.14 -10.62 -17.38
N LEU A 32 5.27 -9.33 -17.13
CA LEU A 32 4.82 -8.67 -15.92
C LEU A 32 3.41 -8.12 -16.16
N LYS A 33 2.47 -8.49 -15.27
CA LYS A 33 1.11 -7.95 -15.21
C LYS A 33 1.14 -6.42 -15.34
N ALA A 34 0.14 -5.83 -15.99
CA ALA A 34 0.05 -4.39 -16.30
C ALA A 34 0.36 -3.43 -15.11
N THR A 35 0.30 -3.92 -13.86
CA THR A 35 0.69 -3.23 -12.63
C THR A 35 2.17 -2.82 -12.57
N TYR A 36 3.10 -3.51 -13.23
CA TYR A 36 4.54 -3.14 -13.20
C TYR A 36 4.88 -1.87 -13.98
N ASN A 37 3.98 -1.39 -14.85
CA ASN A 37 4.14 -0.12 -15.55
C ASN A 37 3.61 1.08 -14.74
N LEU A 38 2.86 0.84 -13.65
CA LEU A 38 2.34 1.92 -12.83
C LEU A 38 3.49 2.61 -12.08
N PRO A 39 3.46 3.94 -11.96
CA PRO A 39 4.37 4.63 -11.06
C PRO A 39 4.23 4.10 -9.63
N PRO A 40 5.31 4.13 -8.82
CA PRO A 40 5.25 3.72 -7.42
C PRO A 40 4.32 4.65 -6.63
N VAL A 41 3.88 4.18 -5.46
CA VAL A 41 3.12 5.01 -4.53
C VAL A 41 4.06 6.05 -3.91
N THR A 42 3.68 7.31 -4.01
CA THR A 42 4.44 8.42 -3.43
C THR A 42 3.76 9.03 -2.23
N ASP A 43 2.45 8.91 -2.05
CA ASP A 43 1.76 9.58 -0.94
C ASP A 43 0.57 8.80 -0.43
N LEU A 44 0.25 9.07 0.83
CA LEU A 44 -0.98 8.66 1.49
C LEU A 44 -1.78 9.91 1.88
N ALA A 45 -3.10 9.77 1.83
CA ALA A 45 -4.04 10.72 2.42
C ALA A 45 -5.19 9.94 3.06
N VAL A 46 -5.80 10.51 4.09
CA VAL A 46 -7.03 9.97 4.67
C VAL A 46 -8.15 10.96 4.39
N ILE A 47 -9.33 10.48 4.02
CA ILE A 47 -10.51 11.32 3.83
C ILE A 47 -11.63 10.89 4.77
N ASN A 48 -12.42 11.86 5.23
CA ASN A 48 -13.64 11.63 6.00
C ASN A 48 -14.88 11.89 5.15
N ARG A 49 -15.45 10.83 4.57
CA ARG A 49 -16.64 10.95 3.71
C ARG A 49 -17.89 11.37 4.45
N SER A 50 -17.99 11.05 5.75
CA SER A 50 -19.12 11.52 6.57
C SER A 50 -19.13 13.03 6.77
N LEU A 51 -18.02 13.72 6.50
CA LEU A 51 -17.91 15.18 6.52
C LEU A 51 -17.94 15.80 5.11
N GLY A 52 -18.19 15.00 4.06
CA GLY A 52 -18.22 15.47 2.68
C GLY A 52 -16.83 15.71 2.07
N GLU A 53 -15.76 15.20 2.68
CA GLU A 53 -14.43 15.27 2.06
C GLU A 53 -14.37 14.41 0.79
N VAL A 54 -13.72 14.94 -0.23
CA VAL A 54 -13.55 14.29 -1.54
C VAL A 54 -12.12 13.77 -1.70
N VAL A 55 -11.93 12.87 -2.66
CA VAL A 55 -10.61 12.36 -3.02
C VAL A 55 -9.75 13.52 -3.55
N PRO A 56 -8.53 13.72 -3.02
CA PRO A 56 -7.65 14.79 -3.50
C PRO A 56 -7.25 14.60 -4.97
N ASP A 57 -6.93 15.70 -5.65
CA ASP A 57 -6.50 15.66 -7.05
C ASP A 57 -5.26 14.76 -7.25
N GLY A 58 -5.37 13.83 -8.21
CA GLY A 58 -4.32 12.87 -8.53
C GLY A 58 -4.22 11.67 -7.58
N TYR A 59 -5.08 11.58 -6.56
CA TYR A 59 -5.13 10.43 -5.66
C TYR A 59 -6.17 9.40 -6.12
N THR A 60 -5.95 8.15 -5.73
CA THR A 60 -6.90 7.04 -5.83
C THR A 60 -7.39 6.69 -4.43
N CYS A 61 -8.70 6.61 -4.24
CA CYS A 61 -9.32 6.16 -3.00
C CYS A 61 -9.50 4.64 -3.02
N ILE A 62 -9.14 3.96 -1.92
CA ILE A 62 -9.45 2.55 -1.72
C ILE A 62 -10.85 2.48 -1.12
N GLU A 63 -11.86 2.36 -1.97
CA GLU A 63 -13.27 2.31 -1.55
C GLU A 63 -13.72 0.91 -1.16
N THR A 64 -13.13 -0.12 -1.76
CA THR A 64 -13.53 -1.52 -1.56
C THR A 64 -12.35 -2.42 -1.24
N THR A 65 -12.58 -3.43 -0.40
CA THR A 65 -11.66 -4.54 -0.17
C THR A 65 -11.59 -5.45 -1.40
N PRO A 66 -10.62 -6.37 -1.49
CA PRO A 66 -10.55 -7.34 -2.60
C PRO A 66 -11.81 -8.19 -2.79
N SER A 67 -12.61 -8.41 -1.74
CA SER A 67 -13.89 -9.14 -1.85
C SER A 67 -15.11 -8.25 -2.16
N GLY A 68 -14.91 -6.93 -2.29
CA GLY A 68 -15.96 -5.97 -2.60
C GLY A 68 -16.69 -5.38 -1.39
N LEU A 69 -16.17 -5.56 -0.16
CA LEU A 69 -16.70 -4.91 1.03
C LEU A 69 -16.25 -3.44 1.10
N VAL A 70 -17.01 -2.57 1.75
CA VAL A 70 -16.63 -1.15 1.92
C VAL A 70 -15.37 -1.04 2.77
N ALA A 71 -14.29 -0.48 2.22
CA ALA A 71 -12.99 -0.37 2.88
C ALA A 71 -12.91 0.81 3.88
N ASN A 72 -13.92 0.95 4.75
CA ASN A 72 -13.89 1.95 5.83
C ASN A 72 -12.86 1.52 6.89
N ILE A 73 -11.81 2.34 7.06
CA ILE A 73 -10.68 2.01 7.95
C ILE A 73 -11.00 2.24 9.44
N ASN A 74 -12.13 2.88 9.78
CA ASN A 74 -12.63 3.11 11.14
C ASN A 74 -13.87 2.24 11.46
N GLN A 75 -13.98 1.08 10.81
CA GLN A 75 -15.11 0.18 10.97
C GLN A 75 -15.05 -0.55 12.32
N GLY A 76 -15.81 -0.07 13.31
CA GLY A 76 -15.89 -0.73 14.62
C GLY A 76 -16.69 -0.03 15.72
N ALA A 77 -16.92 1.28 15.61
CA ALA A 77 -17.71 2.03 16.60
C ALA A 77 -19.09 2.45 16.05
N LEU A 78 -20.10 2.46 16.94
CA LEU A 78 -21.44 2.94 16.62
C LEU A 78 -21.34 4.45 16.27
N ARG A 79 -21.77 4.83 15.06
CA ARG A 79 -21.63 6.20 14.51
C ARG A 79 -20.17 6.66 14.28
N ALA A 80 -19.25 5.72 14.06
CA ALA A 80 -17.91 6.08 13.62
C ALA A 80 -17.94 6.84 12.29
N PRO A 81 -17.11 7.89 12.10
CA PRO A 81 -16.98 8.52 10.80
C PRO A 81 -16.44 7.53 9.75
N GLU A 82 -16.89 7.70 8.51
CA GLU A 82 -16.46 6.92 7.37
C GLU A 82 -15.12 7.43 6.85
N MET A 83 -14.06 6.75 7.28
CA MET A 83 -12.69 7.10 6.97
C MET A 83 -12.18 6.19 5.85
N PHE A 84 -11.52 6.75 4.85
CA PHE A 84 -10.96 6.00 3.73
C PHE A 84 -9.51 6.38 3.45
N LEU A 85 -8.71 5.38 3.08
CA LEU A 85 -7.32 5.58 2.67
C LEU A 85 -7.28 5.92 1.17
N CYS A 86 -6.60 7.00 0.85
CA CYS A 86 -6.25 7.40 -0.51
C CYS A 86 -4.73 7.33 -0.68
N PHE A 87 -4.28 7.09 -1.91
CA PHE A 87 -2.86 7.12 -2.22
C PHE A 87 -2.62 7.78 -3.58
N ARG A 88 -1.44 8.38 -3.76
CA ARG A 88 -1.01 8.95 -5.05
C ARG A 88 0.14 8.14 -5.62
N ARG A 89 0.13 7.94 -6.93
CA ARG A 89 1.24 7.35 -7.68
C ARG A 89 1.96 8.44 -8.46
N GLY A 90 3.29 8.36 -8.52
CA GLY A 90 4.09 9.38 -9.19
C GLY A 90 5.55 8.98 -9.37
N ARG A 91 6.24 9.74 -10.22
CA ARG A 91 7.71 9.75 -10.35
C ARG A 91 8.28 11.14 -10.10
N ASP A 92 7.45 12.05 -9.60
CA ASP A 92 7.77 13.44 -9.29
C ASP A 92 8.49 13.61 -7.95
N LYS A 93 8.51 12.56 -7.10
CA LYS A 93 9.26 12.51 -5.85
C LYS A 93 9.58 11.08 -5.44
N GLN A 94 10.39 10.94 -4.39
CA GLN A 94 10.85 9.65 -3.89
C GLN A 94 9.65 8.79 -3.46
N PRO A 95 9.66 7.48 -3.80
CA PRO A 95 8.56 6.59 -3.48
C PRO A 95 8.48 6.26 -1.98
N LEU A 96 7.33 5.75 -1.55
CA LEU A 96 7.19 5.17 -0.22
C LEU A 96 7.87 3.81 -0.18
N VAL A 97 8.61 3.55 0.89
CA VAL A 97 9.30 2.26 1.13
C VAL A 97 8.61 1.45 2.22
N ASP A 98 7.74 2.10 3.00
CA ASP A 98 7.07 1.46 4.12
C ASP A 98 5.77 2.20 4.47
N ILE A 99 4.80 1.44 4.95
CA ILE A 99 3.52 1.94 5.46
C ILE A 99 3.27 1.24 6.79
N GLY A 100 2.92 2.01 7.81
CA GLY A 100 2.70 1.52 9.15
C GLY A 100 1.41 2.03 9.77
N VAL A 101 1.16 1.51 10.97
CA VAL A 101 0.08 1.95 11.87
C VAL A 101 0.73 2.31 13.18
N LEU A 102 0.58 3.57 13.59
CA LEU A 102 1.06 4.08 14.86
C LEU A 102 -0.06 4.06 15.88
N TYR A 103 0.19 3.40 17.01
CA TYR A 103 -0.59 3.57 18.22
C TYR A 103 0.10 4.56 19.15
N GLU A 104 -0.48 5.75 19.29
CA GLU A 104 0.11 6.82 20.08
C GLU A 104 0.35 6.39 21.54
N GLY A 105 1.50 6.79 22.09
CA GLY A 105 1.86 6.53 23.49
C GLY A 105 2.34 5.12 23.83
N ARG A 106 2.32 4.16 22.89
CA ARG A 106 2.85 2.80 23.12
C ARG A 106 4.14 2.48 22.38
N GLU A 107 4.39 3.17 21.26
CA GLU A 107 5.45 2.78 20.34
C GLU A 107 6.31 3.98 19.96
N ARG A 108 7.62 3.73 19.81
CA ARG A 108 8.55 4.73 19.32
C ARG A 108 8.49 4.69 17.80
N VAL A 109 8.00 5.78 17.20
CA VAL A 109 8.00 5.97 15.75
C VAL A 109 9.44 5.93 15.25
N MET A 110 9.69 5.25 14.12
CA MET A 110 11.02 5.31 13.50
C MET A 110 11.35 6.76 13.13
N PRO A 111 12.58 7.24 13.33
CA PRO A 111 12.93 8.65 13.14
C PRO A 111 12.63 9.21 11.73
N ASP A 112 12.64 8.35 10.71
CA ASP A 112 12.38 8.66 9.31
C ASP A 112 10.89 8.47 8.91
N SER A 113 10.03 8.12 9.87
CA SER A 113 8.60 7.91 9.64
C SER A 113 7.78 9.17 9.82
N GLN A 114 6.85 9.39 8.90
CA GLN A 114 5.93 10.51 8.88
C GLN A 114 4.53 10.02 9.25
N ILE A 115 3.81 10.83 10.01
CA ILE A 115 2.46 10.52 10.50
C ILE A 115 1.45 11.24 9.62
N VAL A 116 0.41 10.51 9.19
CA VAL A 116 -0.77 11.13 8.57
C VAL A 116 -1.69 11.60 9.70
N GLU A 117 -1.37 12.77 10.26
CA GLU A 117 -2.07 13.32 11.44
C GLU A 117 -3.45 13.90 11.08
N PHE A 118 -3.60 14.40 9.86
CA PHE A 118 -4.79 15.08 9.39
C PHE A 118 -5.41 14.43 8.17
N THR A 119 -6.73 14.48 8.08
CA THR A 119 -7.47 14.17 6.86
C THR A 119 -7.17 15.23 5.81
N HIS A 120 -7.53 14.94 4.56
CA HIS A 120 -7.40 15.93 3.49
C HIS A 120 -8.16 17.24 3.81
N GLY A 121 -9.30 17.14 4.50
CA GLY A 121 -10.07 18.31 4.98
C GLY A 121 -9.51 18.99 6.24
N GLY A 122 -8.34 18.59 6.74
CA GLY A 122 -7.69 19.22 7.90
C GLY A 122 -8.25 18.82 9.26
N ARG A 123 -9.04 17.73 9.33
CA ARG A 123 -9.54 17.16 10.59
C ARG A 123 -8.54 16.12 11.10
N SER A 124 -8.64 15.69 12.36
CA SER A 124 -7.81 14.58 12.84
C SER A 124 -8.04 13.33 11.99
N ALA A 125 -6.97 12.71 11.50
CA ALA A 125 -6.99 11.41 10.83
C ALA A 125 -6.90 10.23 11.80
N ASN A 126 -7.26 10.43 13.08
CA ASN A 126 -7.36 9.33 14.02
C ASN A 126 -8.43 8.34 13.54
N ILE A 127 -7.99 7.13 13.19
CA ILE A 127 -8.85 6.07 12.64
C ILE A 127 -9.53 5.23 13.72
N ASN A 128 -9.30 5.54 15.00
CA ASN A 128 -9.98 4.89 16.11
C ASN A 128 -10.81 5.90 16.91
N SER A 129 -12.12 5.69 16.95
CA SER A 129 -13.08 6.60 17.59
C SER A 129 -13.23 6.38 19.10
N SER A 130 -12.78 5.25 19.64
CA SER A 130 -12.94 4.90 21.05
C SER A 130 -11.77 4.05 21.54
N GLY A 131 -10.79 4.68 22.18
CA GLY A 131 -9.64 4.00 22.76
C GLY A 131 -8.33 4.68 22.40
N GLN A 132 -7.38 3.90 21.91
CA GLN A 132 -6.03 4.37 21.62
C GLN A 132 -5.98 5.16 20.31
N THR A 133 -5.46 6.39 20.36
CA THR A 133 -5.22 7.21 19.16
C THR A 133 -4.37 6.42 18.17
N THR A 134 -4.90 6.23 16.96
CA THR A 134 -4.28 5.40 15.94
C THR A 134 -4.14 6.23 14.66
N TYR A 135 -2.95 6.26 14.08
CA TYR A 135 -2.66 6.98 12.84
C TYR A 135 -1.99 6.06 11.82
N MET A 136 -2.16 6.38 10.55
CA MET A 136 -1.34 5.82 9.48
C MET A 136 0.04 6.48 9.50
N THR A 137 1.08 5.73 9.20
CA THR A 137 2.42 6.25 8.99
C THR A 137 3.00 5.76 7.68
N TYR A 138 4.01 6.47 7.19
CA TYR A 138 4.80 6.03 6.05
C TYR A 138 6.27 6.38 6.23
N ARG A 139 7.14 5.71 5.46
CA ARG A 139 8.54 6.11 5.27
C ARG A 139 8.78 6.30 3.79
N ARG A 140 9.57 7.33 3.47
CA ARG A 140 9.92 7.70 2.10
C ARG A 140 11.35 7.29 1.83
N ALA A 141 11.63 6.80 0.63
CA ALA A 141 13.00 6.51 0.21
C ALA A 141 13.86 7.76 0.37
N SER A 142 15.10 7.56 0.83
CA SER A 142 16.08 8.66 0.90
C SER A 142 16.52 9.10 -0.50
N GLU A 143 17.06 10.31 -0.63
CA GLU A 143 17.62 10.78 -1.91
C GLU A 143 18.78 9.90 -2.41
N ASN A 144 19.47 9.22 -1.49
CA ASN A 144 20.59 8.33 -1.77
C ASN A 144 20.19 6.84 -1.74
N ALA A 145 18.89 6.55 -1.90
CA ALA A 145 18.37 5.19 -1.98
C ALA A 145 19.09 4.38 -3.07
N ALA A 146 19.35 3.10 -2.76
CA ALA A 146 19.90 2.20 -3.76
C ALA A 146 18.88 1.96 -4.88
N CYS A 147 19.35 1.78 -6.12
CA CYS A 147 18.47 1.60 -7.28
C CYS A 147 17.60 0.33 -7.23
N ASN A 148 17.93 -0.60 -6.34
CA ASN A 148 17.22 -1.86 -6.11
C ASN A 148 16.40 -1.88 -4.81
N GLU A 149 16.19 -0.73 -4.17
CA GLU A 149 15.34 -0.65 -2.97
C GLU A 149 13.89 -1.03 -3.32
N LEU A 150 13.28 -1.86 -2.50
CA LEU A 150 11.87 -2.23 -2.66
C LEU A 150 10.99 -1.05 -2.24
N VAL A 151 9.98 -0.77 -3.06
CA VAL A 151 9.06 0.35 -2.87
C VAL A 151 7.62 -0.13 -2.87
N VAL A 152 6.74 0.64 -2.25
CA VAL A 152 5.31 0.39 -2.23
C VAL A 152 4.77 0.64 -3.64
N SER A 153 4.33 -0.43 -4.30
CA SER A 153 3.74 -0.38 -5.65
C SER A 153 2.20 -0.36 -5.59
N ASP A 154 1.60 -0.97 -4.57
CA ASP A 154 0.16 -1.07 -4.41
C ASP A 154 -0.25 -1.19 -2.94
N ILE A 155 -1.51 -0.84 -2.66
CA ILE A 155 -2.09 -0.85 -1.31
C ILE A 155 -3.50 -1.41 -1.40
N CYS A 156 -3.82 -2.36 -0.53
CA CYS A 156 -5.18 -2.86 -0.35
C CYS A 156 -5.56 -2.86 1.13
N ILE A 157 -6.85 -2.68 1.40
CA ILE A 157 -7.42 -2.87 2.74
C ILE A 157 -8.12 -4.22 2.78
N ILE A 158 -7.86 -5.01 3.83
CA ILE A 158 -8.51 -6.30 4.07
C ILE A 158 -9.28 -6.30 5.39
N MET A 159 -10.38 -7.05 5.43
CA MET A 159 -11.18 -7.32 6.61
C MET A 159 -10.92 -8.72 7.14
N THR A 160 -9.90 -8.86 7.99
CA THR A 160 -9.54 -10.15 8.60
C THR A 160 -10.67 -10.72 9.48
N ASN A 161 -11.46 -9.86 10.12
CA ASN A 161 -12.67 -10.26 10.88
C ASN A 161 -13.81 -10.81 9.99
N ARG A 162 -13.73 -10.63 8.67
CA ARG A 162 -14.63 -11.22 7.67
C ARG A 162 -13.98 -12.40 6.94
N GLY A 163 -12.82 -12.86 7.40
CA GLY A 163 -12.10 -13.98 6.81
C GLY A 163 -11.27 -13.64 5.56
N GLU A 164 -11.12 -12.35 5.22
CA GLU A 164 -10.24 -11.96 4.12
C GLU A 164 -8.76 -12.20 4.47
N GLN A 165 -7.99 -12.58 3.45
CA GLN A 165 -6.53 -12.68 3.52
C GLN A 165 -5.91 -11.73 2.51
N ALA A 166 -4.70 -11.25 2.81
CA ALA A 166 -3.95 -10.45 1.84
C ALA A 166 -3.72 -11.24 0.54
N PRO A 167 -3.83 -10.61 -0.64
CA PRO A 167 -3.48 -11.26 -1.89
C PRO A 167 -2.02 -11.74 -1.88
N HIS A 168 -1.71 -12.79 -2.66
CA HIS A 168 -0.41 -13.49 -2.59
C HIS A 168 0.85 -12.64 -2.78
N SER A 169 0.75 -11.45 -3.39
CA SER A 169 1.88 -10.54 -3.64
C SER A 169 1.94 -9.36 -2.66
N TYR A 170 1.15 -9.38 -1.58
CA TYR A 170 1.06 -8.29 -0.61
C TYR A 170 1.66 -8.69 0.73
N CYS A 171 2.42 -7.77 1.32
CA CYS A 171 2.81 -7.86 2.72
C CYS A 171 1.68 -7.32 3.59
N THR A 172 1.28 -8.09 4.61
CA THR A 172 0.31 -7.62 5.60
C THR A 172 1.04 -6.85 6.67
N ILE A 173 0.58 -5.64 6.98
CA ILE A 173 1.03 -4.93 8.18
C ILE A 173 0.43 -5.66 9.37
N ASP A 174 1.27 -6.26 10.23
CA ASP A 174 0.84 -7.05 11.39
C ASP A 174 0.36 -6.17 12.56
N ARG A 175 -0.49 -5.17 12.24
CA ARG A 175 -1.16 -4.25 13.17
C ARG A 175 -2.58 -3.99 12.69
N ASN A 176 -3.54 -4.06 13.61
CA ASN A 176 -4.96 -3.86 13.29
C ASN A 176 -5.33 -2.37 13.40
N LEU A 177 -5.87 -1.79 12.32
CA LEU A 177 -6.38 -0.41 12.30
C LEU A 177 -7.49 -0.18 13.35
N ASN A 178 -8.27 -1.21 13.65
CA ASN A 178 -9.36 -1.23 14.61
C ASN A 178 -9.06 -2.20 15.76
N LYS A 179 -8.27 -1.79 16.76
CA LYS A 179 -8.27 -2.49 18.05
C LYS A 179 -9.55 -2.15 18.81
N GLY A 180 -10.65 -2.80 18.43
CA GLY A 180 -11.76 -2.99 19.36
C GLY A 180 -11.23 -3.80 20.55
N HIS A 181 -11.61 -3.41 21.77
CA HIS A 181 -11.29 -4.15 22.98
C HIS A 181 -11.77 -5.61 22.85
N TYR A 182 -10.89 -6.52 22.46
CA TYR A 182 -11.00 -7.92 22.81
C TYR A 182 -10.14 -8.12 24.06
N GLY A 183 -10.70 -7.77 25.21
CA GLY A 183 -10.33 -8.40 26.46
C GLY A 183 -10.93 -9.81 26.46
N GLY A 184 -10.08 -10.82 26.40
CA GLY A 184 -10.38 -12.22 26.67
C GLY A 184 -9.05 -12.96 26.56
N LEU A 185 -8.53 -13.62 27.60
CA LEU A 185 -9.12 -14.19 28.81
C LEU A 185 -8.57 -13.57 30.09
#